data_AF-A0A6B9YRX0-F1
#
_entry.id   AF-A0A6B9YRX0-F1
#
_cell.length_a   1.000
_cell.length_b   1.000
_cell.length_c   1.000
_cell.angle_alpha   90.00
_cell.angle_beta   90.00
_cell.angle_gamma   90.00
#
_symmetry.space_group_name_H-M   'P 1'
#
loop_
_entity.id
_entity.type
_entity.pdbx_description
1 polymer ?
#
loop_
_entity_poly.entity_id
_entity_poly.type
_entity_poly.pdbx_seq_one_letter_code
_entity_poly.pdbx_strand_id
1 'polypeptide(L)' 'MPTPEELRLGQINLRLHIDGPASGSSLTMFEFEVAPGAKVPVAHSHDAYDETIYGLEGRVPHLRREGV' A
#
# COMPACT_ATOMS: atom_id res chain seq x y z
N MET A 1 -16.35 9.82 11.52
CA MET A 1 -15.00 9.30 11.22
C MET A 1 -14.19 10.45 10.66
N PRO A 2 -12.96 10.69 11.12
CA PRO A 2 -12.09 11.68 10.47
C PRO A 2 -11.89 11.29 9.00
N THR A 3 -11.73 12.30 8.14
CA THR A 3 -11.45 12.10 6.73
C THR A 3 -10.08 11.40 6.58
N PRO A 4 -9.96 10.33 5.78
CA PRO A 4 -8.68 9.71 5.50
C PRO A 4 -7.67 10.72 4.97
N GLU A 5 -6.40 10.62 5.40
CA GLU A 5 -5.33 11.44 4.86
C GLU A 5 -5.00 10.98 3.43
N GLU A 6 -4.91 11.92 2.49
CA GLU A 6 -4.53 11.64 1.10
C GLU A 6 -3.09 12.03 0.82
N LEU A 7 -2.32 11.08 0.29
CA LEU A 7 -0.96 11.26 -0.17
C LEU A 7 -0.87 11.02 -1.68
N ARG A 8 -0.12 11.87 -2.39
CA ARG A 8 0.18 11.71 -3.82
C ARG A 8 1.63 11.34 -4.02
N LEU A 9 1.86 10.14 -4.55
CA LEU A 9 3.18 9.57 -4.84
C LEU A 9 3.34 9.42 -6.35
N GLY A 10 3.71 10.52 -7.02
CA GLY A 10 3.77 10.57 -8.47
C GLY A 10 2.39 10.29 -9.10
N GLN A 11 2.26 9.12 -9.76
CA GLN A 11 1.01 8.68 -10.41
C GLN A 11 0.18 7.71 -9.54
N ILE A 12 0.53 7.57 -8.27
CA ILE A 12 -0.18 6.75 -7.29
C ILE A 12 -0.87 7.68 -6.29
N ASN A 13 -2.17 7.48 -6.08
CA ASN A 13 -2.91 8.12 -4.99
C ASN A 13 -3.01 7.14 -3.84
N LEU A 14 -2.78 7.57 -2.61
CA LEU A 14 -2.87 6.74 -1.42
C LEU A 14 -3.78 7.41 -0.38
N ARG A 15 -4.71 6.65 0.21
CA ARG A 15 -5.52 7.07 1.35
C ARG A 15 -5.15 6.26 2.58
N LEU A 16 -4.70 6.95 3.63
CA LEU A 16 -4.38 6.34 4.91
C LEU A 16 -5.67 6.20 5.74
N HIS A 17 -6.06 4.96 6.03
CA HIS A 17 -7.24 4.66 6.84
C HIS A 17 -6.90 4.47 8.32
N ILE A 18 -5.80 3.78 8.60
CA ILE A 18 -5.32 3.49 9.95
C ILE A 18 -3.80 3.65 9.95
N ASP A 19 -3.28 4.53 10.81
CA ASP A 19 -1.86 4.65 11.06
C ASP A 19 -1.41 3.80 12.27
N GLY A 20 -0.10 3.73 12.50
CA GLY A 20 0.46 2.98 13.62
C GLY A 20 -0.15 3.39 14.97
N PRO A 21 -0.09 4.67 15.38
CA PRO A 21 -0.68 5.12 16.64
C PRO A 21 -2.16 4.75 16.81
N ALA A 22 -2.99 4.91 15.77
CA ALA A 22 -4.42 4.59 15.82
C ALA A 22 -4.71 3.10 16.01
N SER A 23 -3.77 2.22 15.65
CA SER A 23 -3.88 0.77 15.85
C SER A 23 -3.15 0.26 17.09
N GLY A 24 -2.61 1.14 17.94
CA GLY A 24 -1.70 0.72 19.03
C GLY A 24 -0.42 0.08 18.50
N SER A 25 0.05 0.51 17.34
CA SER A 25 1.23 0.01 16.59
C SER A 25 1.11 -1.45 16.14
N SER A 26 -0.11 -1.98 15.98
CA SER A 26 -0.33 -3.36 15.53
C SER A 26 -0.36 -3.50 14.00
N LEU A 27 -0.86 -2.48 13.29
CA LEU A 27 -0.91 -2.45 11.82
C LEU A 27 -0.99 -1.03 11.26
N THR A 28 -0.78 -0.91 9.96
CA THR A 28 -1.14 0.27 9.16
C THR A 28 -1.98 -0.19 7.99
N MET A 29 -3.05 0.55 7.65
CA MET A 29 -3.94 0.23 6.55
C MET A 29 -4.14 1.45 5.65
N PHE A 30 -3.89 1.27 4.37
CA PHE A 30 -4.11 2.28 3.35
C PHE A 30 -4.68 1.64 2.08
N GLU A 31 -5.45 2.44 1.35
CA GLU A 31 -5.90 2.14 -0.01
C GLU A 31 -5.01 2.90 -0.98
N PHE A 32 -4.73 2.33 -2.15
CA PHE A 32 -4.02 3.03 -3.20
C PHE A 32 -4.57 2.74 -4.59
N GLU A 33 -4.53 3.77 -5.43
CA GLU A 33 -4.91 3.70 -6.83
C GLU A 33 -3.66 3.86 -7.69
N VAL A 34 -3.49 2.96 -8.67
CA VAL A 34 -2.37 2.99 -9.62
C VAL A 34 -2.91 3.27 -11.02
N ALA A 35 -2.54 4.42 -11.60
CA ALA A 35 -2.92 4.71 -12.98
C ALA A 35 -2.29 3.72 -13.98
N PRO A 36 -2.95 3.36 -15.09
CA PRO A 36 -2.35 2.52 -16.13
C PRO A 36 -1.01 3.10 -16.63
N GLY A 37 0.03 2.27 -16.65
CA GLY A 37 1.38 2.67 -17.06
C GLY A 37 2.13 3.54 -16.04
N ALA A 38 1.61 3.70 -14.81
CA ALA A 38 2.32 4.39 -13.74
C ALA A 38 3.64 3.68 -13.39
N LYS A 39 4.64 4.47 -13.02
CA LYS A 39 5.85 3.93 -12.39
C LYS A 39 5.54 3.55 -10.94
N VAL A 40 5.85 2.31 -10.59
CA VAL A 40 5.73 1.78 -9.22
C VAL A 40 7.11 1.70 -8.55
N PRO A 41 7.18 1.62 -7.21
CA PRO A 41 8.44 1.38 -6.53
C PRO A 41 9.18 0.16 -7.10
N VAL A 42 10.51 0.24 -7.16
CA VAL A 42 11.36 -0.89 -7.57
C VAL A 42 11.21 -2.05 -6.59
N ALA A 43 11.57 -3.26 -7.02
CA ALA A 43 11.54 -4.44 -6.16
C ALA A 43 12.33 -4.21 -4.86
N HIS A 44 11.71 -4.52 -3.72
CA HIS A 44 12.28 -4.38 -2.37
C HIS A 44 11.70 -5.44 -1.42
N SER A 45 12.18 -5.47 -0.17
CA SER A 45 11.71 -6.34 0.91
C SER A 45 11.66 -5.58 2.23
N HIS A 46 10.93 -6.14 3.19
CA HIS A 46 10.86 -5.62 4.56
C HIS A 46 11.34 -6.71 5.53
N ASP A 47 12.20 -6.33 6.48
CA ASP A 47 12.72 -7.26 7.50
C ASP A 47 11.83 -7.28 8.76
N ALA A 48 11.16 -6.16 9.05
CA ALA A 48 10.39 -5.96 10.29
C ALA A 48 8.87 -5.93 10.09
N TYR A 49 8.39 -6.06 8.85
CA TYR A 49 6.99 -5.89 8.50
C TYR A 49 6.54 -6.91 7.46
N ASP A 50 5.41 -7.55 7.72
CA ASP A 50 4.69 -8.32 6.73
C ASP A 50 3.81 -7.40 5.88
N GLU A 51 3.69 -7.69 4.58
CA GLU A 51 2.87 -6.90 3.66
C GLU A 51 1.79 -7.76 2.98
N THR A 52 0.53 -7.35 3.17
CA THR A 52 -0.64 -7.94 2.51
C THR A 52 -1.24 -6.94 1.54
N ILE A 53 -1.53 -7.39 0.31
CA ILE A 53 -2.17 -6.59 -0.73
C ILE A 53 -3.47 -7.28 -1.13
N TYR A 54 -4.55 -6.51 -1.16
CA TYR A 54 -5.88 -6.98 -1.57
C TYR A 54 -6.42 -6.07 -2.67
N GLY A 55 -6.85 -6.66 -3.79
CA GLY A 55 -7.41 -5.93 -4.91
C GLY A 55 -8.89 -5.63 -4.71
N LEU A 56 -9.25 -4.34 -4.65
CA LEU A 56 -10.65 -3.88 -4.58
C LEU A 56 -11.29 -3.82 -5.96
N GLU A 57 -10.57 -3.26 -6.94
CA GLU A 57 -10.99 -3.16 -8.33
C GLU A 57 -9.78 -3.17 -9.28
N GLY A 58 -10.05 -3.47 -10.56
CA GLY A 58 -8.99 -3.56 -11.57
C GLY A 58 -7.98 -4.68 -11.30
N ARG A 59 -6.78 -4.54 -11.86
CA ARG A 59 -5.66 -5.48 -11.66
C ARG A 59 -4.34 -4.71 -11.67
N VAL A 60 -3.50 -4.98 -10.67
CA VAL A 60 -2.10 -4.56 -10.67
C VAL A 60 -1.23 -5.83 -10.67
N PRO A 61 -0.26 -5.96 -11.59
CA PRO A 61 0.71 -7.05 -11.50
C PRO A 61 1.55 -6.88 -10.24
N HIS A 62 1.40 -7.80 -9.29
CA HIS A 62 2.23 -7.86 -8.09
C HIS A 62 3.12 -9.09 -8.15
N LEU A 63 4.44 -8.87 -8.20
CA LEU A 63 5.40 -9.97 -8.19
C LEU A 63 5.78 -10.27 -6.74
N ARG A 64 5.46 -11.48 -6.28
CA ARG A 64 6.01 -12.04 -5.04
C ARG A 64 7.27 -12.84 -5.41
N ARG A 65 8.32 -12.72 -4.60
CA ARG A 65 9.48 -13.60 -4.72
C ARG A 65 9.10 -14.95 -4.12
N GLU A 66 9.08 -16.01 -4.92
CA GLU A 66 8.84 -17.37 -4.42
C GLU A 66 10.14 -17.98 -3.89
N GLY A 67 10.08 -18.57 -2.69
CA GLY A 67 11.16 -19.38 -2.10
C GLY A 67 12.33 -18.58 -1.50
N VAL A 68 12.36 -18.54 -0.16
CA VAL A 68 13.59 -18.58 0.65
C VAL A 68 13.50 -19.82 1.52
#